data_AF-A0A2S7WAW6-F1
#
_entry.id   AF-A0A2S7WAW6-F1
#
_cell.length_a   1.000
_cell.length_b   1.000
_cell.length_c   1.000
_cell.angle_alpha   90.00
_cell.angle_beta   90.00
_cell.angle_gamma   90.00
#
_symmetry.space_group_name_H-M   'P 1'
#
loop_
_entity.id
_entity.type
_entity.pdbx_description
1 polymer ?
#
loop_
_entity_poly.entity_id
_entity_poly.type
_entity_poly.pdbx_seq_one_letter_code
_entity_poly.pdbx_strand_id
1 'polypeptide(L)'
;MAVQIITIEDLNEFRSLLLNDLKEIIQSKPQQTKQWLKSNEVRKLLNISSSTLQNLRINGTLTYTKVGGIMYYDNTDIQKLLHGNKVNALPTLFK
;
A
#
# COMPACT_ATOMS: atom_id res chain seq x y z
N MET A 1 -50.96 8.30 8.40
CA MET A 1 -49.70 7.58 8.08
C MET A 1 -49.77 7.22 6.60
N ALA A 2 -48.83 7.70 5.80
CA ALA A 2 -48.75 7.33 4.38
C ALA A 2 -48.03 5.99 4.30
N VAL A 3 -48.69 4.98 3.70
CA VAL A 3 -48.08 3.66 3.46
C VAL A 3 -47.33 3.76 2.14
N GLN A 4 -46.01 3.63 2.20
CA GLN A 4 -45.20 3.46 1.00
C GLN A 4 -45.22 1.98 0.60
N ILE A 5 -45.65 1.72 -0.64
CA ILE A 5 -45.73 0.37 -1.18
C ILE A 5 -44.48 0.16 -2.02
N ILE A 6 -43.64 -0.79 -1.61
CA ILE A 6 -42.42 -1.17 -2.32
C ILE A 6 -42.80 -2.17 -3.40
N THR A 7 -42.33 -1.94 -4.62
CA THR A 7 -42.51 -2.86 -5.75
C THR A 7 -41.32 -3.81 -5.89
N ILE A 8 -41.52 -4.90 -6.65
CA ILE A 8 -40.44 -5.84 -6.98
C ILE A 8 -39.38 -5.16 -7.87
N GLU A 9 -39.79 -4.17 -8.69
CA GLU A 9 -38.90 -3.35 -9.51
C GLU A 9 -37.90 -2.60 -8.62
N ASP A 10 -38.39 -1.95 -7.54
CA ASP A 10 -37.56 -1.19 -6.60
C ASP A 10 -36.49 -2.08 -5.94
N LEU A 11 -36.83 -3.33 -5.63
CA LEU A 11 -35.89 -4.31 -5.08
C LEU A 11 -34.82 -4.73 -6.09
N ASN A 12 -35.18 -4.90 -7.36
CA ASN A 12 -34.24 -5.22 -8.42
C ASN A 12 -33.31 -4.04 -8.73
N GLU A 13 -33.84 -2.81 -8.72
CA GLU A 13 -33.06 -1.59 -8.88
C GLU A 13 -32.07 -1.44 -7.72
N PHE A 14 -32.51 -1.61 -6.48
CA PHE A 14 -31.65 -1.61 -5.31
C PHE A 14 -30.55 -2.68 -5.39
N ARG A 15 -30.89 -3.91 -5.81
CA ARG A 15 -29.91 -4.98 -6.01
C ARG A 15 -28.86 -4.61 -7.06
N SER A 16 -29.29 -4.02 -8.17
CA SER A 16 -28.40 -3.61 -9.25
C SER A 16 -27.43 -2.52 -8.79
N LEU A 17 -27.95 -1.51 -8.08
CA LEU A 17 -27.15 -0.43 -7.50
C LEU A 17 -26.14 -0.97 -6.49
N LEU A 18 -26.59 -1.80 -5.54
CA LEU A 18 -25.69 -2.43 -4.56
C LEU A 18 -24.56 -3.24 -5.22
N LEU A 19 -24.88 -4.02 -6.25
CA LEU A 19 -23.88 -4.84 -6.94
C LEU A 19 -22.90 -3.98 -7.72
N ASN A 20 -23.32 -2.85 -8.28
CA ASN A 20 -22.44 -1.89 -8.94
C ASN A 20 -21.52 -1.20 -7.92
N ASP A 21 -22.04 -0.74 -6.79
CA ASP A 21 -21.24 -0.11 -5.73
C ASP A 21 -20.19 -1.08 -5.17
N LEU A 22 -20.58 -2.33 -4.91
CA LEU A 22 -19.65 -3.40 -4.52
C LEU A 22 -18.57 -3.65 -5.57
N LYS A 23 -18.95 -3.62 -6.85
CA LYS A 23 -18.01 -3.83 -7.95
C LYS A 23 -17.01 -2.68 -8.04
N GLU A 24 -17.41 -1.44 -7.82
CA GLU A 24 -16.49 -0.30 -7.76
C GLU A 24 -15.52 -0.42 -6.58
N ILE A 25 -16.02 -0.79 -5.40
CA ILE A 25 -15.18 -1.00 -4.21
C ILE A 25 -14.16 -2.12 -4.46
N ILE A 26 -14.55 -3.23 -5.08
CA ILE A 26 -13.66 -4.36 -5.37
C ILE A 26 -12.70 -4.06 -6.54
N GLN A 27 -13.14 -3.29 -7.54
CA GLN A 27 -12.32 -2.88 -8.68
C GLN A 27 -11.37 -1.73 -8.37
N SER A 28 -11.49 -1.09 -7.21
CA SER A 28 -10.38 -0.37 -6.58
C SER A 28 -9.30 -1.38 -6.18
N LYS A 29 -8.72 -2.05 -7.18
CA LYS A 29 -7.52 -2.85 -7.03
C LYS A 29 -6.55 -1.95 -6.29
N PRO A 30 -5.95 -2.40 -5.16
CA PRO A 30 -4.84 -1.66 -4.59
C PRO A 30 -3.89 -1.46 -5.75
N GLN A 31 -3.67 -0.19 -6.11
CA GLN A 31 -2.75 0.25 -7.15
C GLN A 31 -1.61 -0.76 -7.14
N GLN A 32 -1.44 -1.55 -8.21
CA GLN A 32 -0.40 -2.59 -8.24
C GLN A 32 0.93 -1.86 -8.02
N THR A 33 1.34 -1.74 -6.77
CA THR A 33 2.59 -1.11 -6.41
C THR A 33 3.59 -2.04 -7.03
N LYS A 34 4.32 -1.57 -8.04
CA LYS A 34 5.39 -2.32 -8.71
C LYS A 34 6.07 -3.19 -7.67
N GLN A 35 5.88 -4.50 -7.79
CA GLN A 35 6.33 -5.44 -6.77
C GLN A 35 7.84 -5.33 -6.57
N TRP A 36 8.56 -5.04 -7.65
CA TRP A 36 10.00 -4.88 -7.68
C TRP A 36 10.41 -3.46 -8.05
N LEU A 37 11.20 -2.84 -7.18
CA LEU A 37 11.75 -1.50 -7.34
C LEU A 37 13.26 -1.59 -7.57
N LYS A 38 13.80 -0.78 -8.48
CA LYS A 38 15.27 -0.66 -8.66
C LYS A 38 15.87 0.26 -7.60
N SER A 39 17.19 0.18 -7.38
CA SER A 39 17.92 1.08 -6.46
C SER A 39 17.59 2.57 -6.65
N ASN A 40 17.36 3.02 -7.89
CA ASN A 40 17.01 4.42 -8.17
C ASN A 40 15.60 4.78 -7.68
N GLU A 41 14.65 3.86 -7.81
CA GLU A 41 13.27 4.05 -7.35
C GLU A 41 13.21 4.00 -5.82
N VAL A 42 13.91 3.06 -5.18
CA VAL A 42 13.96 2.96 -3.71
C VAL A 42 14.58 4.20 -3.08
N ARG A 43 15.67 4.72 -3.65
CA ARG A 43 16.30 5.97 -3.17
C ARG A 43 15.35 7.16 -3.25
N LYS A 44 14.57 7.26 -4.32
CA LYS A 44 13.55 8.31 -4.48
C LYS A 44 12.39 8.12 -3.51
N LEU A 45 11.95 6.88 -3.29
CA LEU A 45 10.84 6.54 -2.39
C LEU A 45 11.16 6.88 -0.94
N LEU A 46 12.32 6.45 -0.45
CA LEU A 46 12.75 6.67 0.93
C LEU A 46 13.48 8.00 1.14
N ASN A 47 13.74 8.74 0.05
CA ASN A 47 14.55 9.96 0.03
C ASN A 47 15.93 9.79 0.70
N ILE A 48 16.67 8.74 0.30
CA ILE A 48 17.97 8.38 0.86
C ILE A 48 19.10 8.41 -0.19
N SER A 49 20.33 8.58 0.29
CA SER A 49 21.54 8.52 -0.54
C SER A 49 21.87 7.08 -0.98
N SER A 50 22.77 6.96 -1.96
CA SER A 50 23.32 5.66 -2.39
C SER A 50 24.08 4.94 -1.28
N SER A 51 24.82 5.68 -0.45
CA SER A 51 25.57 5.12 0.68
C SER A 51 24.62 4.56 1.75
N THR A 52 23.52 5.26 2.07
CA THR A 52 22.52 4.76 3.01
C THR A 52 21.85 3.48 2.50
N LEU A 53 21.43 3.45 1.22
CA LEU A 53 20.85 2.23 0.64
C LEU A 53 21.87 1.07 0.57
N GLN A 54 23.16 1.38 0.40
CA GLN A 54 24.22 0.38 0.49
C GLN A 54 24.37 -0.16 1.91
N ASN A 55 24.39 0.71 2.92
CA ASN A 55 24.47 0.31 4.32
C ASN A 55 23.29 -0.59 4.71
N LEU A 56 22.07 -0.23 4.31
CA LEU A 56 20.86 -1.04 4.54
C LEU A 56 20.93 -2.45 3.92
N ARG A 57 21.69 -2.62 2.83
CA ARG A 57 21.93 -3.94 2.25
C ARG A 57 23.02 -4.71 2.98
N ILE A 58 24.14 -4.04 3.28
CA ILE A 58 25.30 -4.67 3.92
C ILE A 58 24.96 -5.15 5.33
N ASN A 59 24.20 -4.35 6.08
CA ASN A 59 23.77 -4.71 7.43
C ASN A 59 22.56 -5.65 7.47
N GLY A 60 22.03 -6.07 6.30
CA GLY A 60 20.88 -6.98 6.20
C GLY A 60 19.53 -6.37 6.59
N THR A 61 19.44 -5.05 6.81
CA THR A 61 18.17 -4.39 7.17
C THR A 61 17.17 -4.39 6.01
N LEU A 62 17.66 -4.32 4.77
CA LEU A 62 16.84 -4.39 3.56
C LEU A 62 17.35 -5.50 2.62
N THR A 63 16.48 -6.49 2.39
CA THR A 63 16.68 -7.59 1.44
C THR A 63 16.71 -7.07 0.01
N TYR A 64 17.50 -7.72 -0.84
CA TYR A 64 17.60 -7.37 -2.26
C TYR A 64 17.80 -8.61 -3.12
N THR A 65 17.35 -8.52 -4.36
CA THR A 65 17.54 -9.54 -5.40
C THR A 65 18.45 -8.97 -6.48
N LYS A 66 19.52 -9.69 -6.82
CA LYS A 66 20.45 -9.30 -7.90
C LYS A 66 20.16 -10.10 -9.16
N VAL A 67 19.82 -9.43 -10.26
CA VAL A 67 19.62 -10.05 -11.58
C VAL A 67 20.39 -9.25 -12.62
N GLY A 68 21.33 -9.88 -13.33
CA GLY A 68 22.09 -9.23 -14.40
C GLY A 68 22.88 -7.99 -13.94
N GLY A 69 23.34 -7.95 -12.69
CA GLY A 69 24.04 -6.78 -12.13
C GLY A 69 23.12 -5.67 -11.60
N ILE A 70 21.82 -5.74 -11.88
CA ILE A 70 20.82 -4.80 -11.36
C ILE A 70 20.27 -5.33 -10.03
N MET A 71 20.11 -4.42 -9.06
CA MET A 71 19.54 -4.71 -7.75
C MET A 71 18.06 -4.33 -7.73
N TYR A 72 17.25 -5.26 -7.29
CA TYR A 72 15.81 -5.15 -7.13
C TYR A 72 15.43 -5.32 -5.67
N TYR A 73 14.38 -4.63 -5.24
CA TYR A 73 13.87 -4.65 -3.88
C TYR A 73 12.37 -4.87 -3.94
N ASP A 74 11.86 -5.74 -3.06
CA ASP A 74 10.43 -5.96 -2.96
C ASP A 74 9.79 -4.79 -2.20
N ASN A 75 8.70 -4.23 -2.73
CA ASN A 75 7.97 -3.16 -2.05
C ASN A 75 7.46 -3.60 -0.67
N THR A 76 7.07 -4.87 -0.53
CA THR A 76 6.58 -5.41 0.75
C THR A 76 7.66 -5.38 1.83
N ASP A 77 8.91 -5.68 1.47
CA ASP A 77 10.03 -5.65 2.41
C ASP A 77 10.41 -4.21 2.80
N ILE A 78 10.31 -3.26 1.87
CA ILE A 78 10.48 -1.83 2.17
C ILE A 78 9.40 -1.37 3.16
N GLN A 79 8.14 -1.77 2.94
CA GLN A 79 7.06 -1.45 3.86
C GLN A 79 7.28 -2.08 5.24
N LYS A 80 7.69 -3.34 5.32
CA LYS A 80 8.03 -3.99 6.60
C LYS A 80 9.14 -3.23 7.34
N LEU A 81 10.18 -2.80 6.62
CA LEU A 81 11.26 -2.00 7.19
C LEU A 81 10.72 -0.71 7.81
N LEU A 82 9.87 0.03 7.07
CA LEU A 82 9.29 1.28 7.57
C LEU A 82 8.39 1.05 8.79
N HIS A 83 7.56 0.01 8.77
CA HIS A 83 6.69 -0.33 9.89
C HIS A 83 7.47 -0.79 11.12
N GLY A 84 8.54 -1.57 10.93
CA GLY A 84 9.42 -2.02 12.02
C GLY A 84 10.19 -0.90 12.69
N ASN A 85 10.53 0.17 11.95
CA ASN A 85 11.19 1.36 12.48
C ASN A 85 10.22 2.45 12.95
N LYS A 86 8.90 2.20 12.90
CA LYS A 86 7.90 3.17 13.34
C LYS A 86 7.94 3.29 14.86
N VAL A 87 8.35 4.45 15.35
CA VAL A 87 8.34 4.75 16.78
C VAL A 87 6.98 5.36 17.16
N ASN A 88 6.35 4.84 18.22
CA ASN A 88 5.16 5.46 18.78
C ASN A 88 5.58 6.75 19.47
N ALA A 89 5.32 7.89 18.80
CA ALA A 89 5.36 9.17 19.48
C ALA A 89 4.21 9.19 20.49
N LEU A 90 4.51 8.93 21.77
CA LEU A 90 3.62 9.38 22.83
C LEU A 90 3.52 10.90 22.68
N PRO A 91 2.32 11.50 22.62
CA PRO A 91 2.21 12.94 22.74
C PRO A 91 2.72 13.26 24.14
N THR A 92 3.92 13.81 24.25
CA THR A 92 4.37 14.50 25.46
C THR A 92 3.49 15.74 25.59
N LEU A 93 2.27 15.52 26.08
CA LEU A 93 1.35 16.55 26.54
C LEU A 93 2.03 17.19 27.75
N PHE A 94 2.69 18.32 27.46
CA PHE A 94 3.16 19.34 28.39
C PHE A 94 4.31 18.92 29.33
N LYS A 95 5.41 19.66 29.26
CA LYS A 95 6.39 19.78 30.35
C LYS A 95 6.31 21.19 30.89
#